data_AF-A0A914PF54-F1
#
_entry.id   AF-A0A914PF54-F1
#
_cell.length_a   1.000
_cell.length_b   1.000
_cell.length_c   1.000
_cell.angle_alpha   90.00
_cell.angle_beta   90.00
_cell.angle_gamma   90.00
#
_symmetry.space_group_name_H-M   'P 1'
#
loop_
_entity.id
_entity.type
_entity.pdbx_description
1 polymer ?
#
loop_
_entity_poly.entity_id
_entity_poly.type
_entity_poly.pdbx_seq_one_letter_code
_entity_poly.pdbx_strand_id
1 'polypeptide(L)'
;MSLQRYLVVCTRWRYTASATLTTFIPITIGIIACVIVPVAWEIMYTEVVPYPINITEPPVVCLNVMPTEISPYFINYTFMCGFAVPLCVMAICYFMLVRHVRQRFHERKGKIERNNL
;
A
#
# COMPACT_ATOMS: atom_id res chain seq x y z
N MET A 1 0.56 0.36 10.07
CA MET A 1 1.50 0.89 11.10
C MET A 1 1.87 2.36 10.90
N SER A 2 2.37 2.76 9.74
CA SER A 2 2.78 4.14 9.42
C SER A 2 1.60 5.12 9.25
N LEU A 3 0.57 4.73 8.49
CA LEU A 3 -0.69 5.49 8.35
C LEU A 3 -1.42 5.68 9.69
N GLN A 4 -1.35 4.69 10.58
CA GLN A 4 -1.97 4.74 11.90
C GLN A 4 -1.30 5.77 12.80
N ARG A 5 0.04 5.87 12.78
CA ARG A 5 0.77 6.95 13.46
C ARG A 5 0.47 8.31 12.83
N TYR A 6 0.31 8.36 11.51
CA TYR A 6 0.01 9.61 10.82
C TYR A 6 -1.39 10.17 11.13
N LEU A 7 -2.41 9.33 11.08
CA LEU A 7 -3.80 9.67 11.42
C LEU A 7 -3.98 9.97 12.91
N VAL A 8 -3.23 9.31 13.80
CA VAL A 8 -3.27 9.59 15.24
C VAL A 8 -2.62 10.94 15.59
N VAL A 9 -1.61 11.38 14.82
CA VAL A 9 -0.83 12.59 15.13
C VAL A 9 -1.34 13.84 14.40
N CYS A 10 -1.80 13.74 13.14
CA CYS A 10 -2.09 14.91 12.31
C CYS A 10 -3.58 15.21 12.10
N THR A 11 -4.46 14.22 12.15
CA THR A 11 -5.89 14.47 11.93
C THR A 11 -6.63 14.65 13.25
N ARG A 12 -6.97 15.91 13.54
CA ARG A 12 -8.09 16.29 14.41
C ARG A 12 -9.46 15.81 13.86
N TRP A 13 -9.46 15.05 12.75
CA TRP A 13 -10.57 14.35 12.11
C TRP A 13 -11.03 13.09 12.86
N ARG A 14 -10.69 12.96 14.14
CA ARG A 14 -11.24 11.92 15.02
C ARG A 14 -12.57 12.33 15.66
N TYR A 15 -13.03 13.57 15.46
CA TYR A 15 -14.19 14.08 16.21
C TYR A 15 -15.56 13.92 15.53
N THR A 16 -15.63 13.49 14.26
CA THR A 16 -16.91 13.51 13.52
C THR A 16 -17.28 12.20 12.81
N ALA A 17 -16.34 11.27 12.60
CA ALA A 17 -16.62 9.99 11.97
C ALA A 17 -15.94 8.85 12.74
N SER A 18 -16.69 7.78 13.01
CA SER A 18 -16.27 6.60 13.76
C SER A 18 -14.91 6.10 13.27
N ALA A 19 -13.88 6.21 14.12
CA ALA A 19 -12.49 5.89 13.81
C ALA A 19 -12.28 4.46 13.28
N THR A 20 -13.22 3.56 13.60
CA THR A 20 -13.23 2.17 13.15
C THR A 20 -13.55 2.07 11.65
N LEU A 21 -14.50 2.88 11.17
CA LEU A 21 -15.03 2.80 9.81
C LEU A 21 -14.03 3.37 8.79
N THR A 22 -13.41 4.51 9.13
CA THR A 22 -12.36 5.15 8.31
C THR A 22 -11.08 4.31 8.21
N THR A 23 -10.81 3.45 9.19
CA THR A 23 -9.62 2.58 9.20
C THR A 23 -9.89 1.26 8.45
N PHE A 24 -11.09 0.69 8.59
CA PHE A 24 -11.40 -0.62 8.01
C PHE A 24 -11.60 -0.58 6.49
N ILE A 25 -12.21 0.50 5.97
CA ILE A 25 -12.46 0.67 4.53
C ILE A 25 -11.19 0.63 3.67
N PRO A 26 -10.15 1.45 3.91
CA PRO A 26 -8.95 1.43 3.07
C PRO A 26 -8.17 0.12 3.21
N ILE A 27 -8.24 -0.53 4.37
CA ILE A 27 -7.58 -1.83 4.60
C ILE A 27 -8.28 -2.92 3.78
N THR A 28 -9.61 -2.99 3.83
CA THR A 28 -10.37 -4.00 3.08
C THR A 28 -10.21 -3.82 1.58
N ILE A 29 -10.30 -2.58 1.08
CA ILE A 29 -10.05 -2.28 -0.34
C ILE A 29 -8.62 -2.65 -0.73
N GLY A 30 -7.63 -2.32 0.10
CA GLY A 30 -6.23 -2.68 -0.14
C GLY A 30 -6.01 -4.19 -0.20
N ILE A 31 -6.63 -4.96 0.69
CA ILE A 31 -6.52 -6.43 0.67
C ILE A 31 -7.13 -7.01 -0.61
N ILE A 32 -8.32 -6.54 -0.99
CA ILE A 32 -8.99 -7.03 -2.20
C ILE A 32 -8.15 -6.71 -3.44
N ALA A 33 -7.76 -5.44 -3.61
CA ALA A 33 -7.05 -4.98 -4.81
C ALA A 33 -5.61 -5.49 -4.90
N CYS A 34 -4.87 -5.50 -3.78
CA CYS A 34 -3.44 -5.84 -3.77
C CYS A 34 -3.14 -7.32 -3.55
N VAL A 35 -4.09 -8.10 -3.01
CA VAL A 35 -3.87 -9.52 -2.70
C VAL A 35 -4.83 -10.41 -3.47
N ILE A 36 -6.14 -10.21 -3.32
CA ILE A 36 -7.13 -11.14 -3.89
C ILE A 36 -7.11 -11.12 -5.42
N VAL A 37 -7.14 -9.92 -6.03
CA VAL A 37 -7.11 -9.76 -7.49
C VAL A 37 -5.86 -10.38 -8.12
N PRO A 38 -4.62 -10.05 -7.70
CA PRO A 38 -3.44 -10.63 -8.31
C PRO A 38 -3.30 -12.13 -8.06
N VAL A 39 -3.65 -12.62 -6.86
CA VAL A 39 -3.58 -14.05 -6.55
C VAL A 39 -4.58 -14.85 -7.37
N ALA A 40 -5.82 -14.37 -7.50
CA ALA A 40 -6.82 -15.05 -8.34
C ALA A 40 -6.38 -15.13 -9.79
N TRP A 41 -5.77 -14.05 -10.30
CA TRP A 41 -5.24 -13.99 -11.65
C TRP A 41 -4.04 -14.93 -11.83
N GLU A 42 -3.12 -14.96 -10.87
CA GLU A 42 -1.94 -15.82 -10.90
C GLU A 42 -2.34 -17.30 -10.88
N ILE A 43 -3.32 -17.69 -10.06
CA ILE A 43 -3.86 -19.07 -10.03
C ILE A 43 -4.48 -19.46 -11.38
N MET A 44 -5.21 -18.55 -12.04
CA MET A 44 -5.85 -18.85 -13.33
C MET A 44 -4.86 -19.16 -14.45
N TYR A 45 -3.69 -18.52 -14.46
CA TYR A 45 -2.68 -18.68 -15.51
C TYR A 45 -1.52 -19.59 -15.09
N THR A 46 -1.57 -20.19 -13.90
CA THR A 46 -0.55 -21.14 -13.46
C THR A 46 -0.88 -22.53 -13.98
N GLU A 47 -0.01 -23.05 -14.84
CA GLU A 47 -0.10 -24.41 -15.35
C GLU A 47 1.06 -25.25 -14.80
N VAL A 48 0.78 -26.53 -14.54
CA VAL A 48 1.81 -27.50 -14.15
C VAL A 48 2.27 -28.20 -15.41
N VAL A 49 3.47 -27.88 -15.86
CA VAL A 49 4.03 -28.42 -17.11
C VAL A 49 5.17 -29.40 -16.76
N PRO A 50 5.17 -30.62 -17.33
CA PRO A 50 6.32 -31.51 -17.18
C PRO A 50 7.50 -30.93 -17.97
N TYR A 51 8.62 -30.72 -17.30
CA TYR A 51 9.81 -30.19 -17.95
C TYR A 51 10.46 -31.29 -18.80
N PRO A 52 10.75 -31.06 -20.10
CA PRO A 52 11.19 -32.11 -21.01
C PRO A 52 12.66 -32.44 -20.78
N ILE A 53 12.96 -33.19 -19.72
CA ILE A 53 14.25 -33.86 -19.56
C ILE A 53 13.99 -35.35 -19.76
N ASN A 54 14.92 -35.99 -20.47
CA ASN A 54 14.91 -37.40 -20.80
C ASN A 54 15.25 -38.28 -19.57
N ILE A 55 14.48 -38.12 -18.49
CA ILE A 55 14.57 -38.86 -17.24
C ILE A 55 13.30 -39.72 -17.12
N THR A 56 13.42 -40.87 -16.48
CA THR A 56 12.34 -41.85 -16.22
C THR A 56 11.11 -41.24 -15.54
N GLU A 57 11.28 -40.11 -14.83
CA GLU A 57 10.20 -39.29 -14.27
C GLU A 57 10.55 -37.80 -14.51
N PRO A 58 9.86 -37.08 -15.42
CA PRO A 58 10.16 -35.68 -15.68
C PRO A 58 9.75 -34.81 -14.48
N PRO A 59 10.62 -33.89 -14.01
CA PRO A 59 10.24 -32.97 -12.95
C PRO A 59 9.13 -32.04 -13.43
N VAL A 60 8.09 -31.87 -12.61
CA VAL A 60 7.00 -30.94 -12.87
C VAL A 60 7.37 -29.55 -12.36
N VAL A 61 7.11 -28.52 -13.17
CA VAL A 61 7.33 -27.12 -12.78
C VAL A 61 6.02 -26.36 -12.89
N CYS A 62 5.82 -25.41 -11.98
CA CYS A 62 4.72 -24.44 -12.08
C CYS A 62 5.18 -23.31 -12.99
N LEU A 63 4.56 -23.19 -14.16
CA LEU A 63 4.83 -22.12 -15.11
C LEU A 63 3.61 -21.22 -15.21
N ASN A 64 3.81 -19.91 -15.08
CA ASN A 64 2.75 -18.95 -15.34
C ASN A 64 2.70 -18.69 -16.85
N VAL A 65 1.70 -19.29 -17.52
CA VAL A 65 1.51 -19.20 -18.97
C VAL A 65 0.56 -18.05 -19.26
N MET A 66 1.02 -16.83 -18.98
CA MET A 66 0.23 -15.64 -19.26
C MET A 66 0.47 -15.16 -20.70
N PRO A 67 -0.59 -14.80 -21.46
CA PRO A 67 -0.43 -14.21 -22.78
C PRO A 67 0.46 -12.96 -22.74
N THR A 68 1.35 -12.83 -23.73
CA THR A 68 2.31 -11.71 -23.84
C THR A 68 1.63 -10.35 -23.94
N GLU A 69 0.39 -10.32 -24.44
CA GLU A 69 -0.41 -9.09 -24.52
C GLU A 69 -0.86 -8.58 -23.15
N ILE A 70 -1.16 -9.48 -22.19
CA ILE A 70 -1.70 -9.11 -20.87
C ILE A 70 -0.64 -9.07 -19.76
N SER A 71 0.45 -9.82 -19.94
CA SER A 71 1.58 -9.87 -18.99
C SER A 71 2.12 -8.50 -18.58
N PRO A 72 2.42 -7.55 -19.49
CA PRO A 72 2.93 -6.25 -19.09
C PRO A 72 1.91 -5.42 -18.31
N TYR A 73 0.61 -5.53 -18.62
CA TYR A 73 -0.44 -4.84 -17.88
C TYR A 73 -0.55 -5.39 -16.46
N PHE A 74 -0.49 -6.71 -16.31
CA PHE A 74 -0.52 -7.36 -15.01
C PHE A 74 0.67 -6.94 -14.15
N ILE A 75 1.89 -6.97 -14.69
CA ILE A 75 3.12 -6.55 -13.98
C ILE A 75 3.04 -5.08 -13.55
N ASN A 76 2.58 -4.19 -14.44
CA ASN A 76 2.40 -2.78 -14.09
C ASN A 76 1.33 -2.61 -13.01
N TYR A 77 0.24 -3.36 -13.06
CA TYR A 77 -0.80 -3.34 -12.03
C TYR A 77 -0.26 -3.75 -10.66
N THR A 78 0.43 -4.90 -10.56
CA THR A 78 1.02 -5.36 -9.29
C THR A 78 2.08 -4.39 -8.78
N PHE A 79 2.90 -3.80 -9.66
CA PHE A 79 3.86 -2.78 -9.26
C PHE A 79 3.17 -1.51 -8.72
N MET A 80 2.12 -1.03 -9.39
CA MET A 80 1.40 0.17 -8.95
C MET A 80 0.68 -0.05 -7.63
N CYS A 81 -0.08 -1.13 -7.50
CA CYS A 81 -0.85 -1.45 -6.30
C CYS A 81 0.03 -1.91 -5.13
N GLY A 82 1.12 -2.64 -5.41
CA GLY A 82 2.01 -3.19 -4.39
C GLY A 82 3.10 -2.23 -3.92
N PHE A 83 3.52 -1.29 -4.77
CA PHE A 83 4.66 -0.42 -4.47
C PHE A 83 4.35 1.07 -4.63
N ALA A 84 3.94 1.52 -5.82
CA ALA A 84 3.82 2.95 -6.10
C ALA A 84 2.76 3.65 -5.24
N VAL A 85 1.56 3.07 -5.14
CA VAL A 85 0.46 3.63 -4.35
C VAL A 85 0.79 3.67 -2.85
N PRO A 86 1.26 2.57 -2.22
CA PRO A 86 1.72 2.62 -0.84
C PRO A 86 2.80 3.67 -0.60
N LEU A 87 3.79 3.79 -1.50
CA LEU A 87 4.89 4.74 -1.37
C LEU A 87 4.40 6.19 -1.46
N CYS A 88 3.51 6.51 -2.41
CA CYS A 88 2.90 7.83 -2.54
C CYS A 88 2.09 8.21 -1.29
N VAL A 89 1.26 7.29 -0.79
CA VAL A 89 0.47 7.52 0.43
C VAL A 89 1.40 7.78 1.62
N MET A 90 2.47 6.99 1.75
CA MET A 90 3.49 7.17 2.78
C MET A 90 4.15 8.55 2.69
N ALA A 91 4.60 8.94 1.50
CA ALA A 91 5.25 10.22 1.26
C ALA A 91 4.34 11.41 1.61
N ILE A 92 3.08 11.38 1.17
CA ILE A 92 2.08 12.40 1.48
C ILE A 92 1.86 12.47 3.00
N CYS A 93 1.71 11.32 3.65
CA CYS A 93 1.57 11.24 5.10
C CYS A 93 2.77 11.91 5.79
N TYR A 94 4.00 11.50 5.50
CA TYR A 94 5.17 12.13 6.14
C TYR A 94 5.27 13.64 5.85
N PHE A 95 4.91 14.07 4.64
CA PHE A 95 4.96 15.48 4.27
C PHE A 95 4.04 16.36 5.12
N MET A 96 2.75 16.00 5.26
CA MET A 96 1.87 16.81 6.11
C MET A 96 2.16 16.61 7.62
N LEU A 97 2.85 15.53 8.02
CA LEU A 97 3.37 15.39 9.40
C LEU A 97 4.39 16.48 9.70
N VAL A 98 5.38 16.61 8.81
CA VAL A 98 6.42 17.62 8.95
C VAL A 98 5.82 19.02 8.94
N ARG A 99 4.84 19.30 8.06
CA ARG A 99 4.15 20.60 8.06
C ARG A 99 3.43 20.87 9.38
N HIS A 100 2.67 19.92 9.89
CA HIS A 100 1.94 20.08 11.15
C HIS A 100 2.88 20.30 12.34
N VAL A 101 3.98 19.54 12.40
CA VAL A 101 5.00 19.69 13.45
C VAL A 101 5.66 21.07 13.36
N ARG A 102 6.09 21.51 12.16
CA ARG A 102 6.70 22.84 11.96
C ARG A 102 5.75 23.97 12.36
N GLN A 103 4.48 23.88 11.99
CA GLN A 103 3.47 24.89 12.35
C GLN A 103 3.27 24.95 13.88
N ARG A 104 3.14 23.81 14.55
CA ARG A 104 3.03 23.73 16.01
C ARG A 104 4.25 24.31 16.73
N PHE A 105 5.46 24.09 16.22
CA PHE A 105 6.68 24.68 16.79
C PHE A 105 6.71 26.21 16.62
N HIS A 106 6.28 26.72 15.47
CA HIS A 106 6.19 28.16 15.22
C HIS A 106 5.15 28.83 16.13
N GLU A 107 3.97 28.22 16.31
CA GLU A 107 2.92 28.70 17.23
C GLU A 107 3.41 28.73 18.68
N ARG A 108 4.18 27.73 19.12
CA ARG A 108 4.75 27.70 20.48
C ARG A 108 5.81 28.78 20.68
N LYS A 109 6.69 29.03 19.69
CA LYS A 109 7.68 30.13 19.75
C LYS A 109 6.99 31.48 19.88
N GLY A 110 6.00 31.77 19.04
CA GLY A 110 5.25 33.04 19.12
C GLY A 110 4.41 33.21 20.39
N LYS A 111 4.08 32.11 21.09
CA LYS A 111 3.41 32.16 22.40
C LYS A 111 4.39 32.45 23.55
N ILE A 112 5.64 31.98 23.44
CA ILE A 112 6.69 32.26 24.43
C ILE A 112 7.14 33.71 24.33
N GLU A 113 7.32 34.27 23.14
CA GLU A 113 7.65 35.69 22.97
C GLU A 113 6.56 36.62 23.52
N ARG A 114 5.28 36.25 23.38
CA ARG A 114 4.16 37.02 23.95
C ARG A 114 4.00 36.93 25.47
N ASN A 115 4.58 35.92 26.12
CA ASN A 115 4.54 35.77 27.58
C ASN A 115 5.76 36.43 28.27
N ASN A 116 6.75 36.89 27.50
CA ASN A 116 7.94 37.59 28.01
C ASN A 116 7.89 39.12 27.75
N LEU A 117 6.72 39.63 27.34
CA LEU A 117 6.43 41.03 27.07
C LEU A 117 5.22 41.45 27.92
#